data_AF-A0A9X2TG64-F1
#
_entry.id   AF-A0A9X2TG64-F1
#
_cell.length_a   1.000
_cell.length_b   1.000
_cell.length_c   1.000
_cell.angle_alpha   90.00
_cell.angle_beta   90.00
_cell.angle_gamma   90.00
#
_symmetry.space_group_name_H-M   'P 1'
#
loop_
_entity.id
_entity.type
_entity.pdbx_description
1 polymer ?
#
loop_
_entity_poly.entity_id
_entity_poly.type
_entity_poly.pdbx_seq_one_letter_code
_entity_poly.pdbx_strand_id
1 'polypeptide(L)' 'MRTLGNILWFLIGGLEMGLAWWLAGLVMYVSIVGIPFGIQHVKIADLTLSPIGKTVVREEVAQAARGR' A
#
# COMPACT_ATOMS: atom_id res chain seq x y z
N MET A 1 -13.89 -7.28 -12.70
CA MET A 1 -14.67 -6.75 -11.55
C MET A 1 -13.75 -6.24 -10.43
N ARG A 2 -12.75 -5.38 -10.72
CA ARG A 2 -11.80 -4.89 -9.70
C ARG A 2 -12.27 -3.56 -9.07
N THR A 3 -12.88 -2.69 -9.87
CA THR A 3 -13.28 -1.33 -9.47
C THR A 3 -14.42 -1.33 -8.44
N LEU A 4 -15.45 -2.17 -8.65
CA LEU A 4 -16.57 -2.30 -7.70
C LEU A 4 -16.13 -2.78 -6.32
N GLY A 5 -15.23 -3.77 -6.27
CA GLY A 5 -14.73 -4.29 -5.02
C GLY A 5 -13.81 -3.30 -4.28
N ASN A 6 -13.00 -2.51 -5.00
CA ASN A 6 -12.25 -1.40 -4.40
C ASN A 6 -13.16 -0.30 -3.87
N ILE A 7 -14.22 0.07 -4.61
CA ILE A 7 -15.17 1.12 -4.19
C ILE A 7 -15.90 0.68 -2.91
N LEU A 8 -16.39 -0.56 -2.87
CA LEU A 8 -17.04 -1.11 -1.69
C LEU A 8 -16.08 -1.19 -0.50
N TRP A 9 -14.83 -1.60 -0.73
CA TRP A 9 -13.78 -1.60 0.29
C TRP A 9 -13.49 -0.20 0.83
N PHE A 10 -13.39 0.80 -0.05
CA PHE A 10 -13.15 2.20 0.32
C PHE A 10 -14.24 2.74 1.26
N LEU A 11 -15.50 2.38 1.01
CA LEU A 11 -16.67 2.78 1.80
C LEU A 11 -16.82 2.04 3.14
N ILE A 12 -16.33 0.80 3.26
CA ILE A 12 -16.48 -0.02 4.47
C ILE A 12 -15.32 0.17 5.46
N GLY A 13 -14.12 0.51 5.00
CA GLY A 13 -12.96 0.67 5.90
C GLY A 13 -11.62 0.94 5.22
N GLY A 14 -11.57 0.97 3.89
CA GLY A 14 -10.36 1.27 3.13
C GLY A 14 -9.85 2.70 3.37
N LEU A 15 -10.75 3.67 3.55
CA LEU A 15 -10.39 5.05 3.88
C LEU A 15 -9.74 5.16 5.27
N GLU A 16 -10.36 4.56 6.30
CA GLU A 16 -9.84 4.57 7.67
C GLU A 16 -8.47 3.87 7.76
N MET A 17 -8.32 2.72 7.11
CA MET A 17 -7.04 2.01 7.04
C MET A 17 -5.98 2.85 6.32
N GLY A 18 -6.31 3.44 5.18
CA GLY A 18 -5.39 4.32 4.44
C GLY A 18 -4.90 5.50 5.28
N LEU A 19 -5.80 6.15 6.02
CA LEU A 19 -5.50 7.24 6.95
C LEU A 19 -4.64 6.79 8.13
N ALA A 20 -4.92 5.63 8.73
CA ALA A 20 -4.14 5.08 9.83
C ALA A 20 -2.69 4.77 9.41
N TRP A 21 -2.48 4.19 8.23
CA TRP A 21 -1.15 3.94 7.69
C TRP A 21 -0.41 5.24 7.30
N TRP A 22 -1.15 6.25 6.83
CA TRP A 22 -0.59 7.59 6.56
C TRP A 22 -0.11 8.29 7.83
N LEU A 23 -0.92 8.26 8.89
CA LEU A 23 -0.56 8.78 10.21
C LEU A 23 0.62 8.03 10.82
N ALA A 24 0.63 6.70 10.75
CA ALA A 24 1.77 5.89 11.20
C ALA A 24 3.06 6.22 10.42
N GLY A 25 2.95 6.39 9.10
CA GLY A 25 4.06 6.84 8.26
C GLY A 25 4.57 8.23 8.64
N LEU A 26 3.66 9.17 8.94
CA LEU A 26 4.01 10.52 9.38
C LEU A 26 4.74 10.50 10.73
N VAL A 27 4.29 9.67 11.68
CA VAL A 27 4.96 9.47 12.97
C VAL A 27 6.34 8.85 12.79
N MET A 28 6.50 7.88 11.88
CA MET A 28 7.81 7.32 11.57
C MET A 28 8.73 8.34 10.90
N TYR A 29 8.20 9.29 10.13
CA TYR A 29 8.96 10.38 9.53
C TYR A 29 9.56 11.37 10.55
N VAL A 30 8.94 11.50 11.73
CA VAL A 30 9.49 12.32 12.84
C VAL A 30 10.81 11.74 13.36
N SER A 31 11.01 10.43 13.20
CA SER A 31 12.27 9.77 13.53
C SER A 31 13.18 9.77 12.29
N ILE A 32 14.36 10.39 12.35
CA ILE A 32 15.35 10.34 11.24
C ILE A 32 15.67 8.88 10.84
N VAL A 33 15.66 7.96 11.82
CA VAL A 33 15.82 6.50 11.61
C VAL A 33 14.57 5.84 11.02
N GLY A 34 13.39 6.44 11.23
CA GLY A 34 12.11 5.93 10.76
C GLY A 34 11.76 6.32 9.33
N ILE A 35 12.47 7.25 8.70
CA ILE A 35 12.29 7.62 7.27
C ILE A 35 12.27 6.40 6.33
N PRO A 36 13.25 5.48 6.34
CA PRO A 36 13.20 4.28 5.49
C PRO A 36 11.99 3.39 5.80
N PHE A 37 11.52 3.35 7.05
CA PHE A 37 10.33 2.61 7.45
C PHE A 37 9.03 3.31 7.02
N GLY A 38 8.97 4.64 7.08
CA GLY A 38 7.81 5.43 6.65
C GLY A 38 7.48 5.20 5.18
N ILE A 39 8.50 5.08 4.32
CA ILE A 39 8.32 4.78 2.89
C ILE A 39 7.66 3.40 2.67
N GLN A 40 7.97 2.41 3.51
CA GLN A 40 7.32 1.09 3.45
C GLN A 40 5.85 1.17 3.90
N HIS A 41 5.54 1.95 4.93
CA HIS A 41 4.16 2.16 5.39
C HIS A 41 3.29 2.79 4.31
N VAL A 42 3.82 3.74 3.54
CA VAL A 42 3.10 4.34 2.40
C VAL A 42 2.82 3.31 1.29
N LYS A 43 3.76 2.40 1.01
CA LYS A 43 3.53 1.29 0.05
C LYS A 43 2.46 0.32 0.52
N ILE A 44 2.46 -0.01 1.81
CA ILE A 44 1.43 -0.88 2.41
C ILE A 44 0.07 -0.18 2.40
N ALA A 45 0.01 1.13 2.67
CA ALA A 45 -1.21 1.92 2.57
C ALA A 45 -1.82 1.82 1.17
N ASP A 46 -1.01 2.00 0.13
CA ASP A 46 -1.47 1.92 -1.27
C ASP A 46 -1.89 0.50 -1.70
N LEU A 47 -1.25 -0.54 -1.15
CA LEU A 47 -1.69 -1.93 -1.31
C LEU A 47 -3.01 -2.21 -0.58
N THR A 48 -3.19 -1.64 0.61
CA THR A 48 -4.37 -1.84 1.47
C THR A 48 -5.59 -1.06 0.97
N LEU A 49 -5.39 0.10 0.34
CA LEU A 49 -6.44 0.88 -0.31
C LEU A 49 -6.98 0.21 -1.58
N SER A 50 -6.16 -0.64 -2.21
CA SER A 50 -6.51 -1.32 -3.45
C SER A 50 -6.11 -2.80 -3.47
N PRO A 51 -6.66 -3.63 -2.56
CA PRO A 51 -6.22 -5.02 -2.43
C PRO A 51 -6.67 -5.87 -3.62
N ILE A 52 -7.77 -5.49 -4.29
CA ILE A 52 -8.40 -6.31 -5.31
C ILE A 52 -7.68 -6.15 -6.65
N GLY A 53 -6.82 -7.13 -6.94
CA GLY A 53 -6.12 -7.24 -8.22
C GLY A 53 -4.64 -6.88 -8.19
N LYS A 54 -4.08 -6.56 -7.01
CA LYS A 54 -2.64 -6.47 -6.80
C LYS A 54 -2.14 -7.82 -6.27
N THR A 55 -1.12 -8.38 -6.92
CA THR A 55 -0.44 -9.61 -6.46
C THR A 55 0.98 -9.21 -6.08
N VAL A 56 1.37 -9.50 -4.84
CA VAL A 56 2.74 -9.27 -4.37
C VAL A 56 3.61 -10.41 -4.91
N VAL A 57 4.54 -10.08 -5.79
CA VAL A 57 5.51 -11.03 -6.35
C VAL A 57 6.92 -10.57 -6.02
N ARG A 58 7.87 -11.51 -5.97
CA ARG A 58 9.28 -11.21 -5.73
C ARG A 58 9.83 -10.35 -6.88
N GLU A 59 10.76 -9.46 -6.58
CA GLU A 59 11.30 -8.50 -7.55
C GLU A 59 11.90 -9.20 -8.78
N GLU A 60 12.57 -10.33 -8.58
CA GLU A 60 13.08 -11.21 -9.64
C GLU A 60 11.98 -11.77 -10.57
N VAL A 61 10.80 -12.11 -10.03
CA VAL A 61 9.64 -12.54 -10.83
C VAL A 61 8.96 -11.35 -11.50
N ALA A 62 8.94 -10.18 -10.85
CA ALA A 62 8.42 -8.94 -11.45
C ALA A 62 9.28 -8.45 -12.62
N GLN A 63 10.60 -8.57 -12.50
CA GLN A 63 11.59 -8.26 -13.55
C GLN A 63 11.42 -9.20 -14.75
N ALA A 64 11.35 -10.51 -14.49
CA ALA A 64 11.14 -11.54 -15.53
C ALA A 64 9.79 -11.39 -16.26
N ALA A 65 8.76 -10.84 -15.61
CA ALA A 65 7.47 -10.57 -16.22
C ALA A 65 7.40 -9.21 -16.95
N ARG A 66 8.31 -8.27 -16.64
CA ARG A 66 8.33 -6.90 -17.22
C ARG A 66 9.27 -6.75 -18.43
N GLY A 67 10.25 -7.63 -18.63
CA GLY A 67 11.10 -7.68 -19.83
C GLY A 67 10.92 -9.00 -20.57
N ARG A 68 10.80 -9.11 -21.90
CA ARG A 68 11.32 -8.27 -23.00
C ARG A 68 12.77 -7.83 -22.81
#